data_AF-A0AAD4LQ37-F1
#
_entry.id   AF-A0AAD4LQ37-F1
#
_cell.length_a   1.000
_cell.length_b   1.000
_cell.length_c   1.000
_cell.angle_alpha   90.00
_cell.angle_beta   90.00
_cell.angle_gamma   90.00
#
_symmetry.space_group_name_H-M   'P 1'
#
loop_
_entity.id
_entity.type
_entity.pdbx_description
1 polymer ?
#
loop_
_entity_poly.entity_id
_entity_poly.type
_entity_poly.pdbx_seq_one_letter_code
_entity_poly.pdbx_strand_id
1 'polypeptide(L)'
;MTWLPTARLIAFATVSLFSLIVLALSADLIALTEPFFYYKFAALALATSIMTLFSVIPMFVVDIYRQGSVFSYIIVEIGWLSFLWVLWLSSGSYAAWTDDQLSIFGSSCGDLNFFGDNTFSRGCGEIKAIAAFSFLTWIILMGYTGVLLFLAIRAQERGHRVWKMSVREDTVLFEEAKSAGTPAQVPAIPASLPQSYPPVPTHGSVQV
;
A
#
# COMPACT_ATOMS: atom_id res chain seq x y z
N MET A 1 0.56 5.66 -20.67
CA MET A 1 1.81 5.82 -19.88
C MET A 1 1.67 5.03 -18.59
N THR A 2 2.48 3.98 -18.41
CA THR A 2 2.41 2.98 -17.33
C THR A 2 2.98 3.47 -15.99
N TRP A 3 2.73 4.72 -15.61
CA TRP A 3 3.42 5.35 -14.48
C TRP A 3 3.00 4.80 -13.11
N LEU A 4 1.70 4.51 -12.92
CA LEU A 4 1.13 3.95 -11.70
C LEU A 4 1.69 2.56 -11.34
N PRO A 5 1.69 1.55 -12.25
CA PRO A 5 2.25 0.25 -11.93
C PRO A 5 3.76 0.29 -11.68
N THR A 6 4.49 1.17 -12.38
CA THR A 6 5.93 1.36 -12.11
C THR A 6 6.16 1.98 -10.73
N ALA A 7 5.37 2.99 -10.34
CA ALA A 7 5.46 3.59 -9.01
C ALA A 7 5.13 2.59 -7.89
N ARG A 8 4.10 1.75 -8.09
CA ARG A 8 3.73 0.66 -7.16
C ARG A 8 4.87 -0.35 -7.00
N LEU A 9 5.47 -0.79 -8.10
CA LEU A 9 6.58 -1.74 -8.08
C LEU A 9 7.80 -1.17 -7.32
N ILE A 10 8.15 0.10 -7.57
CA ILE A 10 9.26 0.78 -6.88
C ILE A 10 8.94 0.93 -5.39
N ALA A 11 7.73 1.36 -5.03
CA ALA A 11 7.32 1.51 -3.64
C ALA A 11 7.38 0.16 -2.89
N PHE A 12 6.84 -0.91 -3.46
CA PHE A 12 6.89 -2.23 -2.82
C PHE A 12 8.31 -2.80 -2.72
N ALA A 13 9.15 -2.62 -3.75
CA ALA A 13 10.54 -3.06 -3.72
C ALA A 13 11.35 -2.32 -2.63
N THR A 14 11.21 -0.99 -2.55
CA THR A 14 11.90 -0.18 -1.54
C THR A 14 11.43 -0.51 -0.12
N VAL A 15 10.12 -0.66 0.09
CA VAL A 15 9.55 -1.08 1.39
C VAL A 15 10.03 -2.47 1.79
N SER A 16 10.08 -3.44 0.87
CA SER A 16 10.61 -4.77 1.18
C SER A 16 12.09 -4.73 1.54
N LEU A 17 12.90 -3.94 0.84
CA LEU A 17 14.32 -3.77 1.16
C LEU A 17 14.51 -3.17 2.56
N PHE A 18 13.79 -2.09 2.88
CA PHE A 18 13.85 -1.46 4.19
C PHE A 18 13.33 -2.39 5.30
N SER A 19 12.31 -3.20 5.02
CA SER A 19 11.82 -4.22 5.96
C SER A 19 12.87 -5.27 6.27
N LEU A 20 13.65 -5.73 5.27
CA LEU A 20 14.75 -6.68 5.51
C LEU A 20 15.87 -6.07 6.37
N ILE A 21 16.20 -4.80 6.12
CA ILE A 21 17.21 -4.08 6.91
C ILE A 21 16.75 -3.98 8.37
N VAL A 22 15.52 -3.52 8.61
CA VAL A 22 14.98 -3.36 9.97
C VAL A 22 14.81 -4.72 10.66
N LEU A 23 14.43 -5.77 9.93
CA LEU A 23 14.40 -7.14 10.45
C LEU A 23 15.78 -7.60 10.95
N ALA A 24 16.83 -7.40 10.14
CA ALA A 24 18.18 -7.79 10.50
C ALA A 24 18.70 -7.00 11.71
N LEU A 25 18.49 -5.68 11.73
CA LEU A 25 18.92 -4.81 12.83
C LEU A 25 18.18 -5.14 14.13
N SER A 26 16.86 -5.35 14.07
CA SER A 26 16.07 -5.70 15.26
C SER A 26 16.40 -7.10 15.80
N ALA A 27 16.72 -8.05 14.94
CA ALA A 27 17.19 -9.38 15.36
C ALA A 27 18.56 -9.32 16.04
N ASP A 28 19.52 -8.57 15.47
CA ASP A 28 20.85 -8.36 16.07
C ASP A 28 20.72 -7.69 17.45
N LEU A 29 19.88 -6.65 17.55
CA LEU A 29 19.62 -5.95 18.80
C LEU A 29 19.06 -6.89 19.88
N ILE A 30 18.07 -7.71 19.54
CA ILE A 30 17.47 -8.65 20.51
C ILE A 30 18.50 -9.68 20.97
N ALA A 31 19.32 -10.21 20.05
CA ALA A 31 20.35 -11.18 20.39
C ALA A 31 21.44 -10.60 21.31
N LEU A 32 21.80 -9.33 21.11
CA LEU A 32 22.77 -8.62 21.94
C LEU A 32 22.22 -8.27 23.33
N THR A 33 20.92 -7.99 23.43
CA THR A 33 20.34 -7.43 24.66
C THR A 33 19.59 -8.45 25.51
N GLU A 34 19.24 -9.62 24.97
CA GLU A 34 18.62 -10.75 25.70
C GLU A 34 19.24 -11.05 27.08
N PRO A 35 20.58 -11.06 27.27
CA PRO A 35 21.16 -11.36 28.57
C PRO A 35 20.97 -10.26 29.63
N PHE A 36 20.61 -9.03 29.25
CA PHE A 36 20.55 -7.89 30.17
C PHE A 36 19.16 -7.22 30.19
N PHE A 37 18.62 -6.85 29.03
CA PHE A 37 17.38 -6.11 28.90
C PHE A 37 16.62 -6.45 27.60
N TYR A 38 15.33 -6.72 27.72
CA TYR A 38 14.46 -6.95 26.57
C TYR A 38 13.83 -5.64 26.06
N TYR A 39 14.31 -5.15 24.92
CA TYR A 39 13.75 -3.95 24.29
C TYR A 39 12.44 -4.25 23.56
N LYS A 40 11.34 -3.81 24.15
CA LYS A 40 9.98 -3.96 23.58
C LYS A 40 9.85 -3.30 22.19
N PHE A 41 10.60 -2.23 21.92
CA PHE A 41 10.57 -1.56 20.61
C PHE A 41 11.16 -2.43 19.50
N ALA A 42 12.24 -3.17 19.81
CA ALA A 42 12.89 -4.05 18.85
C ALA A 42 11.96 -5.21 18.47
N ALA A 43 11.24 -5.77 19.45
CA ALA A 43 10.22 -6.79 19.20
C ALA A 43 9.08 -6.29 18.32
N LEU A 44 8.62 -5.05 18.54
CA LEU A 44 7.59 -4.43 17.72
C LEU A 44 8.11 -4.19 16.29
N ALA A 45 9.31 -3.64 16.12
CA ALA A 45 9.93 -3.41 14.81
C ALA A 45 10.21 -4.72 14.04
N LEU A 46 10.57 -5.79 14.76
CA LEU A 46 10.73 -7.13 14.20
C LEU A 46 9.39 -7.65 13.68
N ALA A 47 8.34 -7.59 14.50
CA ALA A 47 7.01 -8.05 14.13
C ALA A 47 6.43 -7.26 12.94
N THR A 48 6.60 -5.94 12.91
CA THR A 48 6.15 -5.10 11.79
C THR A 48 6.91 -5.41 10.51
N SER A 49 8.21 -5.69 10.58
CA SER A 49 9.02 -6.11 9.43
C SER A 49 8.58 -7.46 8.88
N ILE A 50 8.36 -8.47 9.74
CA ILE A 50 7.85 -9.79 9.33
C ILE A 50 6.48 -9.67 8.68
N MET A 51 5.57 -8.91 9.29
CA MET A 51 4.22 -8.71 8.77
C MET A 51 4.23 -7.96 7.43
N THR A 52 5.15 -7.02 7.24
CA THR A 52 5.36 -6.32 5.97
C THR A 52 5.88 -7.28 4.91
N LEU A 53 6.88 -8.11 5.19
CA LEU A 53 7.38 -9.10 4.23
C LEU A 53 6.32 -10.14 3.87
N PHE A 54 5.61 -10.67 4.86
CA PHE A 54 4.56 -11.67 4.63
C PHE A 54 3.37 -11.11 3.85
N SER A 55 3.14 -9.80 3.85
CA SER A 55 2.04 -9.21 3.10
C SER A 55 2.46 -8.63 1.74
N VAL A 56 3.57 -7.90 1.69
CA VAL A 56 4.07 -7.27 0.46
C VAL A 56 4.61 -8.32 -0.50
N ILE A 57 5.29 -9.39 -0.04
CA ILE A 57 5.83 -10.42 -0.94
C ILE A 57 4.70 -11.13 -1.71
N PRO A 58 3.61 -11.63 -1.07
CA PRO A 58 2.49 -12.20 -1.82
C PRO A 58 1.83 -11.19 -2.76
N MET A 59 1.66 -9.93 -2.36
CA MET A 59 1.11 -8.89 -3.25
C MET A 59 2.01 -8.68 -4.47
N PHE A 60 3.33 -8.68 -4.29
CA PHE A 60 4.32 -8.57 -5.36
C PHE A 60 4.31 -9.80 -6.29
N VAL A 61 4.26 -11.00 -5.73
CA VAL A 61 4.20 -12.26 -6.51
C VAL A 61 2.90 -12.34 -7.31
N VAL A 62 1.76 -12.03 -6.69
CA VAL A 62 0.46 -12.01 -7.37
C VAL A 62 0.45 -10.98 -8.50
N ASP A 63 1.05 -9.81 -8.28
CA ASP A 63 1.16 -8.80 -9.33
C ASP A 63 2.01 -9.29 -10.53
N ILE A 64 3.08 -10.06 -10.30
CA ILE A 64 3.86 -10.63 -11.40
C ILE A 64 3.10 -11.74 -12.14
N TYR A 65 2.42 -12.63 -11.42
CA TYR A 65 1.87 -13.86 -11.99
C TYR A 65 0.41 -13.77 -12.47
N ARG A 66 -0.42 -12.86 -11.94
CA ARG A 66 -1.87 -12.90 -12.21
C ARG A 66 -2.52 -11.52 -12.23
N GLN A 67 -2.82 -11.01 -13.43
CA GLN A 67 -3.71 -9.86 -13.63
C GLN A 67 -5.15 -10.25 -13.25
N GLY A 68 -5.81 -9.44 -12.41
CA GLY A 68 -7.22 -9.60 -12.04
C GLY A 68 -7.51 -10.36 -10.73
N SER A 69 -6.52 -10.53 -9.84
CA SER A 69 -6.74 -11.17 -8.52
C SER A 69 -7.39 -10.23 -7.50
N VAL A 70 -8.24 -10.77 -6.62
CA VAL A 70 -8.94 -10.07 -5.52
C VAL A 70 -8.00 -9.27 -4.61
N PHE A 71 -6.74 -9.71 -4.47
CA PHE A 71 -5.69 -9.00 -3.74
C PHE A 71 -5.22 -7.71 -4.42
N SER A 72 -5.65 -7.44 -5.65
CA SER A 72 -5.34 -6.22 -6.38
C SER A 72 -6.47 -5.18 -6.32
N TYR A 73 -7.52 -5.41 -5.52
CA TYR A 73 -8.56 -4.41 -5.34
C TYR A 73 -8.04 -3.19 -4.56
N ILE A 74 -8.28 -2.01 -5.11
CA ILE A 74 -7.86 -0.72 -4.53
C ILE A 74 -8.29 -0.59 -3.07
N ILE A 75 -9.51 -1.04 -2.71
CA ILE A 75 -9.99 -0.95 -1.32
C ILE A 75 -9.18 -1.81 -0.34
N VAL A 76 -8.79 -3.02 -0.76
CA VAL A 76 -8.00 -3.95 0.07
C VAL A 76 -6.58 -3.42 0.21
N GLU A 77 -6.01 -2.91 -0.90
CA GLU A 77 -4.69 -2.31 -0.92
C GLU A 77 -4.61 -1.06 -0.03
N ILE A 78 -5.56 -0.12 -0.16
CA ILE A 78 -5.62 1.07 0.69
C ILE A 78 -5.79 0.68 2.16
N GLY A 79 -6.71 -0.24 2.48
CA GLY A 79 -6.94 -0.66 3.86
C GLY A 79 -5.70 -1.30 4.49
N TRP A 80 -5.04 -2.19 3.76
CA TRP A 80 -3.87 -2.91 4.26
C TRP A 80 -2.63 -2.02 4.37
N LEU A 81 -2.34 -1.23 3.35
CA LEU A 81 -1.23 -0.27 3.40
C LEU A 81 -1.48 0.81 4.46
N SER A 82 -2.75 1.14 4.73
CA SER A 82 -3.11 2.04 5.83
C SER A 82 -2.71 1.48 7.19
N PHE A 83 -3.00 0.22 7.40
CA PHE A 83 -2.60 -0.49 8.61
C PHE A 83 -1.07 -0.60 8.74
N LEU A 84 -0.37 -0.95 7.65
CA LEU A 84 1.09 -1.05 7.65
C LEU A 84 1.77 0.29 7.95
N TRP A 85 1.33 1.42 7.38
CA TRP A 85 2.01 2.69 7.65
C TRP A 85 1.85 3.12 9.11
N VAL A 86 0.71 2.83 9.76
CA VAL A 86 0.52 3.13 11.19
C VAL A 86 1.47 2.29 12.05
N LEU A 87 1.67 1.01 11.71
CA LEU A 87 2.62 0.14 12.38
C LEU A 87 4.07 0.64 12.24
N TRP A 88 4.45 1.09 11.05
CA TRP A 88 5.78 1.68 10.82
C TRP A 88 5.97 3.00 11.57
N LEU A 89 4.95 3.85 11.63
CA LEU A 89 4.97 5.08 12.42
C LEU A 89 5.15 4.79 13.92
N SER A 90 4.40 3.82 14.45
CA SER A 90 4.51 3.40 15.85
C SER A 90 5.93 2.87 16.15
N SER A 91 6.46 1.99 15.29
CA SER A 91 7.83 1.45 15.40
C SER A 91 8.88 2.56 15.44
N GLY A 92 8.80 3.52 14.49
CA GLY A 92 9.73 4.65 14.41
C GLY A 92 9.63 5.59 15.61
N SER A 93 8.41 5.93 16.04
CA SER A 93 8.20 6.81 17.19
C SER A 93 8.75 6.23 18.49
N TYR A 94 8.60 4.93 18.70
CA TYR A 94 9.02 4.28 19.92
C TYR A 94 10.54 4.06 19.96
N ALA A 95 11.16 3.80 18.79
CA ALA A 95 12.61 3.80 18.64
C ALA A 95 13.20 5.21 18.90
N ALA A 96 12.59 6.26 18.35
CA ALA A 96 13.04 7.64 18.57
C ALA A 96 12.90 8.09 20.04
N TRP A 97 11.82 7.70 20.71
CA TRP A 97 11.67 7.96 22.14
C TRP A 97 12.73 7.25 22.98
N THR A 98 13.12 6.04 22.58
CA THR A 98 14.18 5.28 23.29
C THR A 98 15.55 5.92 23.10
N ASP A 99 15.84 6.45 21.91
CA ASP A 99 17.07 7.21 21.63
C ASP A 99 17.16 8.49 22.50
N ASP A 100 16.06 9.24 22.62
CA ASP A 100 15.98 10.44 23.47
C ASP A 100 16.21 10.11 24.94
N GLN A 101 15.57 9.04 25.45
CA GLN A 101 15.79 8.59 26.84
C GLN A 101 17.23 8.20 27.11
N LEU A 102 17.92 7.55 26.15
CA LEU A 102 19.35 7.25 26.29
C LEU A 102 20.20 8.51 26.39
N SER A 103 19.85 9.57 25.67
CA SER A 103 20.57 10.85 25.67
C SER A 103 20.48 11.60 27.00
N ILE A 104 19.36 11.46 27.72
CA ILE A 104 19.09 12.15 29.00
C ILE A 104 19.94 11.60 30.15
N PHE A 105 20.35 10.33 30.10
CA PHE A 105 21.26 9.74 31.09
C PHE A 105 22.73 10.20 30.95
N GLY A 106 22.98 11.28 30.20
CA GLY A 106 24.21 12.05 30.28
C GLY A 106 25.34 11.56 29.40
N SER A 107 25.05 10.71 28.42
CA SER A 107 26.07 10.33 27.44
C SER A 107 25.46 10.12 26.06
N SER A 108 25.84 11.02 25.15
CA SER A 108 25.83 10.74 23.72
C SER A 108 26.42 9.35 23.49
N CYS A 109 25.88 8.56 22.57
CA CYS A 109 26.40 7.22 22.25
C CYS A 109 27.88 7.19 21.78
N GLY A 110 28.51 8.37 21.61
CA GLY A 110 29.96 8.51 21.45
C GLY A 110 30.75 8.59 22.77
N ASP A 111 30.14 9.05 23.87
CA ASP A 111 30.78 9.26 25.16
C ASP A 111 30.71 8.03 26.09
N LEU A 112 29.86 7.05 25.78
CA LEU A 112 29.78 5.76 26.51
C LEU A 112 30.95 4.80 26.23
N ASN A 113 31.95 5.23 25.46
CA ASN A 113 33.24 4.56 25.38
C ASN A 113 33.97 4.47 26.73
N PHE A 114 33.43 5.10 27.79
CA PHE A 114 33.96 5.04 29.16
C PHE A 114 34.11 3.60 29.71
N PHE A 115 33.31 2.64 29.24
CA PHE A 115 33.41 1.23 29.64
C PHE A 115 34.29 0.36 28.72
N GLY A 116 34.90 0.94 27.67
CA GLY A 116 35.85 0.23 26.79
C GLY A 116 35.25 -0.88 25.91
N ASP A 117 33.92 -1.02 25.88
CA ASP A 117 33.24 -2.06 25.11
C ASP A 117 32.48 -1.45 23.91
N ASN A 118 32.95 -1.74 22.71
CA ASN A 118 32.41 -1.24 21.42
C ASN A 118 30.96 -1.70 21.17
N THR A 119 30.49 -2.68 21.93
CA THR A 119 29.16 -3.29 21.80
C THR A 119 28.03 -2.30 22.07
N PHE A 120 28.20 -1.39 23.03
CA PHE A 120 27.17 -0.41 23.38
C PHE A 120 27.03 0.69 22.32
N SER A 121 28.17 1.18 21.79
CA SER A 121 28.17 2.21 20.74
C SER A 121 27.50 1.70 19.46
N ARG A 122 27.70 0.42 19.14
CA ARG A 122 27.08 -0.25 18.00
C ARG A 122 25.55 -0.31 18.12
N GLY A 123 25.01 -0.74 19.26
CA GLY A 123 23.56 -0.83 19.48
C GLY A 123 22.83 0.50 19.32
N CYS A 124 23.45 1.62 19.70
CA CYS A 124 22.83 2.93 19.51
C CYS A 124 22.75 3.36 18.04
N GLY A 125 23.78 3.05 17.24
CA GLY A 125 23.73 3.25 15.80
C GLY A 125 22.59 2.46 15.14
N GLU A 126 22.36 1.24 15.63
CA GLU A 126 21.29 0.36 15.17
C GLU A 126 19.90 0.89 15.54
N ILE A 127 19.69 1.45 16.75
CA ILE A 127 18.43 2.11 17.14
C ILE A 127 18.11 3.29 16.22
N LYS A 128 19.09 4.16 15.97
CA LYS A 128 18.92 5.32 15.07
C LYS A 128 18.61 4.88 13.64
N ALA A 129 19.28 3.82 13.16
CA ALA A 129 18.99 3.23 11.87
C ALA A 129 17.55 2.69 11.81
N ILE A 130 17.10 1.93 12.81
CA ILE A 130 15.72 1.41 12.89
C ILE A 130 14.72 2.57 12.85
N ALA A 131 14.94 3.63 13.63
CA ALA A 131 14.07 4.81 13.62
C ALA A 131 14.01 5.46 12.23
N ALA A 132 15.16 5.72 11.61
CA ALA A 132 15.25 6.34 10.29
C ALA A 132 14.56 5.52 9.19
N PHE A 133 14.87 4.22 9.10
CA PHE A 133 14.25 3.33 8.10
C PHE A 133 12.75 3.14 8.36
N SER A 134 12.31 3.17 9.62
CA SER A 134 10.88 3.10 9.95
C SER A 134 10.12 4.34 9.49
N PHE A 135 10.66 5.54 9.73
CA PHE A 135 10.05 6.79 9.25
C PHE A 135 10.08 6.90 7.72
N LEU A 136 11.17 6.50 7.06
CA LEU A 136 11.23 6.47 5.60
C LEU A 136 10.16 5.54 5.01
N THR A 137 10.02 4.33 5.58
CA THR A 137 9.00 3.37 5.16
C THR A 137 7.59 3.90 5.40
N TRP A 138 7.36 4.54 6.54
CA TRP A 138 6.09 5.22 6.83
C TRP A 138 5.76 6.30 5.79
N ILE A 139 6.70 7.18 5.44
CA ILE A 139 6.48 8.26 4.45
C ILE A 139 6.15 7.68 3.07
N ILE A 140 6.87 6.64 2.63
CA ILE A 140 6.63 6.00 1.33
C ILE A 140 5.23 5.40 1.28
N LEU A 141 4.84 4.65 2.32
CA LEU A 141 3.52 4.02 2.40
C LEU A 141 2.39 5.06 2.50
N MET A 142 2.57 6.09 3.32
CA MET A 142 1.60 7.18 3.49
C MET A 142 1.44 7.97 2.18
N GLY A 143 2.54 8.32 1.52
CA GLY A 143 2.52 9.04 0.24
C GLY A 143 1.81 8.22 -0.84
N TYR A 144 2.13 6.94 -0.97
CA TYR A 144 1.49 6.07 -1.95
C TYR A 144 -0.01 5.87 -1.67
N THR A 145 -0.38 5.57 -0.43
CA THR A 145 -1.80 5.44 -0.03
C THR A 145 -2.59 6.73 -0.21
N GLY A 146 -1.98 7.88 0.09
CA GLY A 146 -2.58 9.20 -0.12
C GLY A 146 -2.85 9.50 -1.60
N VAL A 147 -1.88 9.21 -2.48
CA VAL A 147 -2.06 9.36 -3.93
C VAL A 147 -3.16 8.42 -4.45
N LEU A 148 -3.16 7.15 -4.05
CA LEU A 148 -4.21 6.21 -4.45
C LEU A 148 -5.60 6.65 -3.96
N LEU A 149 -5.71 7.08 -2.71
CA LEU A 149 -6.97 7.54 -2.15
C LEU A 149 -7.48 8.79 -2.88
N PHE A 150 -6.60 9.74 -3.15
CA PHE A 150 -6.93 10.94 -3.91
C PHE A 150 -7.45 10.62 -5.32
N LEU A 151 -6.76 9.72 -6.04
CA LEU A 151 -7.19 9.28 -7.36
C LEU A 151 -8.51 8.52 -7.31
N ALA A 152 -8.70 7.66 -6.31
CA ALA A 152 -9.92 6.89 -6.12
C ALA A 152 -11.14 7.80 -5.89
N ILE A 153 -11.00 8.83 -5.03
CA ILE A 153 -12.07 9.81 -4.78
C ILE A 153 -12.42 10.57 -6.06
N ARG A 154 -11.41 11.08 -6.78
CA ARG A 154 -11.61 11.82 -8.05
C ARG A 154 -12.29 10.98 -9.13
N ALA A 155 -11.96 9.70 -9.22
CA ALA A 155 -12.57 8.80 -10.19
C ALA A 155 -14.00 8.40 -9.79
N GLN A 156 -14.31 8.33 -8.49
CA GLN A 156 -15.67 8.11 -8.00
C GLN A 156 -16.58 9.33 -8.26
N GLU A 157 -16.08 10.55 -8.09
CA GLU A 157 -16.82 11.78 -8.43
C GLU A 157 -17.27 11.81 -9.92
N ARG A 158 -16.55 11.11 -10.80
CA ARG A 158 -16.88 10.97 -12.22
C ARG A 158 -17.85 9.83 -12.53
N GLY A 159 -18.36 9.13 -11.52
CA GLY A 159 -19.35 8.06 -11.68
C GLY A 159 -18.78 6.66 -12.00
N HIS A 160 -17.46 6.48 -11.96
CA HIS A 160 -16.83 5.18 -12.18
C HIS A 160 -16.83 4.33 -10.89
N ARG A 161 -16.95 3.01 -11.02
CA ARG A 161 -16.89 2.06 -9.88
C ARG A 161 -15.44 1.67 -9.56
N VAL A 162 -14.73 2.54 -8.86
CA VAL A 162 -13.26 2.46 -8.65
C VAL A 162 -12.84 1.42 -7.60
N TRP A 163 -13.63 1.19 -6.55
CA TRP A 163 -13.20 0.40 -5.39
C TRP A 163 -12.90 -1.08 -5.65
N LYS A 164 -13.48 -1.64 -6.72
CA LYS A 164 -13.28 -3.05 -7.13
C LYS A 164 -12.40 -3.18 -8.38
N MET A 165 -11.85 -2.08 -8.87
CA MET A 165 -10.93 -2.09 -10.01
C MET A 165 -9.52 -2.40 -9.55
N SER A 166 -8.73 -2.99 -10.45
CA SER A 166 -7.30 -3.18 -10.24
C SER A 166 -6.53 -1.93 -10.64
N VAL A 167 -5.54 -1.52 -9.82
CA VAL A 167 -4.62 -0.39 -10.11
C VAL A 167 -3.94 -0.53 -11.48
N ARG A 168 -3.81 -1.76 -12.00
CA ARG A 168 -3.20 -2.04 -13.30
C ARG A 168 -4.12 -1.84 -14.49
N GLU A 169 -5.43 -1.79 -14.29
CA GLU A 169 -6.45 -1.55 -15.34
C GLU A 169 -6.65 -0.05 -15.63
N ASP A 170 -6.01 0.83 -14.84
CA ASP A 170 -6.11 2.29 -14.95
C ASP A 170 -5.61 2.87 -16.27
N THR A 171 -4.86 2.13 -17.10
CA THR A 171 -4.59 2.59 -18.47
C THR A 171 -5.88 2.92 -19.23
N VAL A 172 -6.98 2.21 -18.93
CA VAL A 172 -8.29 2.46 -19.55
C VAL A 172 -9.03 3.65 -18.90
N LEU A 173 -8.91 3.85 -17.57
CA LEU A 173 -9.57 4.98 -16.88
C LEU A 173 -9.00 6.35 -17.29
N PHE A 174 -7.70 6.43 -17.59
CA PHE A 174 -7.08 7.68 -18.06
C PHE A 174 -7.21 7.89 -19.58
N GLU A 175 -7.34 6.83 -20.39
CA GLU A 175 -7.68 6.95 -21.82
C GLU A 175 -9.15 7.31 -22.05
N GLU A 176 -10.09 6.73 -21.30
CA GLU A 176 -11.50 7.16 -21.37
C GLU A 176 -11.69 8.58 -20.86
N ALA A 177 -10.97 9.02 -19.82
CA ALA A 177 -11.01 10.41 -19.39
C ALA A 177 -10.47 11.39 -20.45
N LYS A 178 -9.57 10.93 -21.34
CA LYS A 178 -9.09 11.70 -22.49
C LYS A 178 -10.03 11.58 -23.70
N SER A 179 -10.78 10.49 -23.81
CA SER A 179 -11.76 10.24 -24.88
C SER A 179 -13.18 10.77 -24.57
N ALA A 180 -13.47 11.12 -23.31
CA ALA A 180 -14.76 11.68 -22.88
C ALA A 180 -14.99 13.15 -23.34
N GLY A 181 -14.16 13.66 -24.25
CA GLY A 181 -14.46 14.83 -25.08
C GLY A 181 -15.19 14.49 -26.38
N THR A 182 -15.39 13.21 -26.70
CA THR A 182 -16.24 12.78 -27.82
C THR A 182 -17.55 12.28 -27.24
N PRO A 183 -18.70 12.91 -27.52
CA PRO A 183 -19.98 12.37 -27.09
C PRO A 183 -20.09 10.93 -27.59
N ALA A 184 -20.41 10.03 -26.67
CA ALA A 184 -20.69 8.64 -26.96
C ALA A 184 -21.61 8.55 -28.18
N GLN A 185 -21.06 8.13 -29.31
CA GLN A 185 -21.87 7.62 -30.40
C GLN A 185 -22.52 6.36 -29.85
N VAL A 186 -23.79 6.51 -29.45
CA VAL A 186 -24.74 5.41 -29.41
C VAL A 186 -24.52 4.62 -30.70
N PRO A 187 -24.22 3.31 -30.65
CA PRO A 187 -24.18 2.50 -31.86
C PRO A 187 -25.50 2.72 -32.60
N ALA A 188 -25.42 3.35 -33.77
CA ALA A 188 -26.57 3.49 -34.64
C ALA A 188 -27.06 2.08 -34.93
N ILE A 189 -28.21 1.73 -34.34
CA ILE A 189 -28.94 0.52 -34.70
C ILE A 189 -29.20 0.64 -36.20
N PRO A 190 -28.71 -0.27 -37.05
CA PRO A 190 -28.98 -0.21 -38.47
C PRO A 190 -30.49 -0.30 -38.69
N ALA A 191 -31.06 0.80 -39.16
CA ALA A 191 -32.46 0.90 -39.55
C ALA A 191 -32.66 0.13 -40.86
N SER A 192 -32.91 -1.18 -40.76
CA SER A 192 -33.59 -1.93 -41.83
C SER A 192 -33.97 -3.33 -41.38
N LEU A 193 -35.19 -3.49 -40.86
CA LEU A 193 -36.04 -4.64 -41.20
C LEU A 193 -37.50 -4.17 -41.19
N PRO A 194 -38.28 -4.35 -42.29
CA PRO A 194 -39.71 -4.06 -42.28
C PRO A 194 -40.42 -5.03 -41.32
N GLN A 195 -41.03 -4.48 -40.27
CA GLN A 195 -41.98 -5.22 -39.44
C GLN A 195 -43.21 -5.58 -40.28
N SER A 196 -43.30 -6.84 -40.69
CA SER A 196 -44.54 -7.44 -41.18
C SER A 196 -45.50 -7.62 -40.00
N TYR A 197 -46.56 -6.81 -39.95
CA TYR A 197 -47.67 -7.02 -39.03
C TYR A 197 -48.45 -8.30 -39.40
N PRO A 198 -48.86 -9.14 -38.44
CA PRO A 198 -49.89 -10.14 -38.67
C PRO A 198 -51.29 -9.49 -38.71
N PRO A 199 -52.23 -10.00 -39.53
CA PRO A 199 -53.58 -9.46 -39.62
C PRO A 199 -54.38 -9.72 -38.33
N VAL A 200 -55.09 -8.68 -37.88
CA VAL A 200 -56.04 -8.69 -36.76
C VAL A 200 -57.30 -9.45 -37.19
N PRO A 201 -57.76 -10.48 -36.43
CA PRO A 201 -59.06 -11.11 -36.68
C PRO A 201 -60.20 -10.20 -36.23
N THR A 202 -61.04 -9.78 -37.18
CA THR A 202 -62.34 -9.15 -36.91
C THR A 202 -63.31 -10.22 -36.40
N HIS A 203 -63.58 -10.22 -35.09
CA HIS A 203 -64.70 -11.00 -34.53
C HIS A 203 -65.94 -10.12 -34.41
N GLY A 204 -66.99 -10.53 -35.12
CA GLY A 204 -68.22 -9.79 -35.34
C GLY A 204 -69.05 -9.53 -34.09
N SER A 205 -69.78 -8.43 -34.18
CA SER A 205 -70.92 -8.04 -33.36
C SER A 205 -71.96 -9.17 -33.25
N VAL A 206 -72.38 -9.48 -32.03
CA VAL A 206 -73.69 -10.06 -31.77
C VAL A 206 -74.39 -9.17 -30.75
N GLN A 207 -75.40 -8.45 -31.23
CA GLN A 207 -76.49 -7.93 -30.42
C GLN A 207 -77.43 -9.08 -30.08
N VAL A 208 -77.88 -9.17 -28.83
CA VAL A 208 -79.27 -9.05 -28.35
C VAL A 208 -79.21 -8.82 -26.83
#